data_AF-A0A930TML2-F1
#
_entry.id   AF-A0A930TML2-F1
#
_cell.length_a   1.000
_cell.length_b   1.000
_cell.length_c   1.000
_cell.angle_alpha   90.00
_cell.angle_beta   90.00
_cell.angle_gamma   90.00
#
_symmetry.space_group_name_H-M   'P 1'
#
loop_
_entity.id
_entity.type
_entity.pdbx_description
1 polymer ?
#
loop_
_entity_poly.entity_id
_entity_poly.type
_entity_poly.pdbx_seq_one_letter_code
_entity_poly.pdbx_strand_id
1 'polypeptide(L)'
;MERATGLFGGVFDILDIFDGGDSFDDFVDNLFDDFDVDDLLDDFFNFNDFGDLDDLDNLFDDADDLFDDIFDDDIFDDNDDNDNDDGGSGNDVLNGSEQRDRIKGFGGDDIIYGRNGNDTLKGGNGQDLINGGQGNDTIFGEEDEDLLLGDIGDDHLSGDDGDDVLNGGRGSDDLEGGDDDDLLDGASGRDRLDGGQGDNTLLGGKKKGNWSQQEAHRIENKAFPS
;
A
#
# COMPACT_ATOMS: atom_id res chain seq x y z
N MET A 1 29.74 35.11 -36.35
CA MET A 1 30.52 34.91 -35.11
C MET A 1 29.59 35.27 -33.98
N GLU A 2 28.94 34.28 -33.35
CA GLU A 2 29.41 33.65 -32.09
C GLU A 2 29.51 34.75 -30.98
N ARG A 3 28.83 34.72 -29.84
CA ARG A 3 28.52 33.62 -28.91
C ARG A 3 27.36 34.02 -27.98
N ALA A 4 26.46 33.10 -27.65
CA ALA A 4 25.69 33.15 -26.42
C ALA A 4 26.28 32.10 -25.46
N THR A 5 26.78 32.57 -24.33
CA THR A 5 27.21 31.75 -23.18
C THR A 5 25.98 31.47 -22.32
N GLY A 6 25.76 30.20 -22.00
CA GLY A 6 24.59 29.76 -21.23
C GLY A 6 24.62 30.14 -19.74
N LEU A 7 23.49 29.87 -19.10
CA LEU A 7 23.45 29.40 -17.72
C LEU A 7 22.25 28.45 -17.57
N PHE A 8 22.56 27.29 -17.01
CA PHE A 8 21.67 26.26 -16.53
C PHE A 8 20.58 26.78 -15.59
N GLY A 9 19.51 26.01 -15.49
CA GLY A 9 18.82 25.81 -14.22
C GLY A 9 17.32 26.02 -14.31
N GLY A 10 16.64 25.13 -15.04
CA GLY A 10 15.22 24.94 -14.86
C GLY A 10 14.97 24.41 -13.45
N VAL A 11 14.42 25.26 -12.60
CA VAL A 11 13.53 24.87 -11.52
C VAL A 11 12.43 25.93 -11.58
N PHE A 12 11.36 25.64 -12.31
CA PHE A 12 10.14 26.41 -12.15
C PHE A 12 9.54 25.97 -10.82
N ASP A 13 9.51 26.90 -9.86
CA ASP A 13 8.87 26.73 -8.56
C ASP A 13 7.41 26.29 -8.76
N ILE A 14 7.06 25.10 -8.25
CA ILE A 14 5.68 24.59 -8.19
C ILE A 14 4.80 25.43 -7.23
N LEU A 15 5.37 26.41 -6.53
CA LEU A 15 4.74 27.07 -5.40
C LEU A 15 4.00 28.40 -5.69
N ASP A 16 3.89 28.86 -6.94
CA ASP A 16 3.19 30.12 -7.28
C ASP A 16 1.85 29.94 -8.04
N ILE A 17 1.29 28.73 -8.14
CA ILE A 17 0.03 28.45 -8.88
C ILE A 17 -1.21 28.48 -7.97
N PHE A 18 -1.27 29.39 -6.99
CA PHE A 18 -2.50 29.60 -6.21
C PHE A 18 -2.82 31.09 -6.04
N ASP A 19 -3.05 31.79 -7.15
CA ASP A 19 -3.87 33.00 -7.13
C ASP A 19 -4.91 32.91 -8.24
N GLY A 20 -6.19 32.81 -7.86
CA GLY A 20 -7.27 33.11 -8.80
C GLY A 20 -8.43 32.13 -8.97
N GLY A 21 -8.65 31.14 -8.10
CA GLY A 21 -9.99 30.52 -7.98
C GLY A 21 -10.48 29.67 -9.15
N ASP A 22 -9.58 29.11 -9.96
CA ASP A 22 -9.89 28.07 -10.94
C ASP A 22 -9.79 26.68 -10.28
N SER A 23 -10.70 25.76 -10.62
CA SER A 23 -10.67 24.37 -10.11
C SER A 23 -9.51 23.58 -10.74
N PHE A 24 -9.02 22.57 -10.03
CA PHE A 24 -8.02 21.62 -10.56
C PHE A 24 -8.41 21.07 -11.94
N ASP A 25 -9.71 20.89 -12.19
CA ASP A 25 -10.26 20.49 -13.50
C ASP A 25 -9.96 21.49 -14.63
N ASP A 26 -9.99 22.81 -14.37
CA ASP A 26 -9.67 23.83 -15.38
C ASP A 26 -8.16 23.94 -15.64
N PHE A 27 -7.32 23.47 -14.71
CA PHE A 27 -5.86 23.44 -14.88
C PHE A 27 -5.43 22.32 -15.84
N VAL A 28 -6.08 21.15 -15.76
CA VAL A 28 -5.81 20.04 -16.68
C VAL A 28 -6.19 20.43 -18.10
N ASP A 29 -7.37 21.03 -18.29
CA ASP A 29 -7.83 21.45 -19.64
C ASP A 29 -6.95 22.55 -20.25
N ASN A 30 -6.42 23.49 -19.46
CA ASN A 30 -5.54 24.56 -19.97
C ASN A 30 -4.05 24.19 -20.06
N LEU A 31 -3.60 23.10 -19.41
CA LEU A 31 -2.23 22.61 -19.55
C LEU A 31 -2.01 21.93 -20.92
N PHE A 32 -3.07 21.40 -21.52
CA PHE A 32 -3.04 20.74 -22.83
C PHE A 32 -3.43 21.65 -24.00
N ASP A 33 -4.01 22.83 -23.76
CA ASP A 33 -4.48 23.73 -24.83
C ASP A 33 -3.38 24.64 -25.45
N ASP A 34 -2.20 24.77 -24.81
CA ASP A 34 -1.03 25.53 -25.35
C ASP A 34 0.22 24.67 -25.54
N PHE A 35 0.11 23.36 -25.29
CA PHE A 35 1.11 22.37 -25.73
C PHE A 35 0.61 21.84 -27.08
N ASP A 36 1.24 22.25 -28.19
CA ASP A 36 1.03 21.58 -29.48
C ASP A 36 1.50 20.12 -29.33
N VAL A 37 0.60 19.25 -28.85
CA VAL A 37 0.84 17.81 -28.67
C VAL A 37 1.23 17.16 -30.00
N ASP A 38 0.82 17.77 -31.11
CA ASP A 38 1.18 17.38 -32.47
C ASP A 38 2.70 17.40 -32.71
N ASP A 39 3.46 18.35 -32.12
CA ASP A 39 4.93 18.47 -32.32
C ASP A 39 5.73 17.57 -31.36
N LEU A 40 5.14 17.10 -30.24
CA LEU A 40 5.77 16.10 -29.37
C LEU A 40 5.53 14.66 -29.85
N LEU A 41 4.41 14.42 -30.53
CA LEU A 41 4.08 13.11 -31.09
C LEU A 41 4.94 12.78 -32.33
N ASP A 42 5.47 13.78 -33.05
CA ASP A 42 6.30 13.54 -34.25
C ASP A 42 7.71 12.98 -33.93
N ASP A 43 8.30 13.34 -32.77
CA ASP A 43 9.59 12.81 -32.32
C ASP A 43 9.44 11.47 -31.57
N PHE A 44 8.25 11.18 -31.03
CA PHE A 44 7.93 9.92 -30.35
C PHE A 44 7.39 8.84 -31.32
N PHE A 45 6.60 9.24 -32.31
CA PHE A 45 6.04 8.37 -33.34
C PHE A 45 6.59 8.74 -34.72
N ASN A 46 7.63 8.02 -35.14
CA ASN A 46 8.03 8.05 -36.54
C ASN A 46 6.99 7.28 -37.38
N PHE A 47 5.84 7.90 -37.64
CA PHE A 47 4.63 7.34 -38.29
C PHE A 47 4.83 6.88 -39.75
N ASN A 48 6.06 6.92 -40.28
CA ASN A 48 6.36 6.57 -41.65
C ASN A 48 6.65 5.07 -41.87
N ASP A 49 6.56 4.22 -40.84
CA ASP A 49 6.76 2.75 -40.96
C ASP A 49 5.52 1.90 -40.63
N PHE A 50 4.37 2.50 -40.30
CA PHE A 50 3.13 1.75 -40.10
C PHE A 50 2.42 1.55 -41.44
N GLY A 51 2.81 0.46 -42.10
CA GLY A 51 2.35 0.07 -43.42
C GLY A 51 0.87 -0.33 -43.50
N ASP A 52 0.17 -0.51 -42.39
CA ASP A 52 -1.26 -0.80 -42.35
C ASP A 52 -1.89 -0.18 -41.09
N LEU A 53 -3.06 0.44 -41.24
CA LEU A 53 -3.81 1.13 -40.16
C LEU A 53 -4.39 0.16 -39.11
N ASP A 54 -4.17 -1.15 -39.26
CA ASP A 54 -4.54 -2.18 -38.29
C ASP A 54 -3.48 -2.32 -37.18
N ASP A 55 -2.32 -1.68 -37.31
CA ASP A 55 -1.26 -1.62 -36.27
C ASP A 55 -1.41 -0.39 -35.35
N LEU A 56 -2.41 0.46 -35.59
CA LEU A 56 -2.68 1.66 -34.78
C LEU A 56 -3.45 1.35 -33.49
N ASP A 57 -4.14 0.21 -33.42
CA ASP A 57 -4.71 -0.29 -32.17
C ASP A 57 -3.59 -0.69 -31.19
N ASN A 58 -2.48 -1.25 -31.69
CA ASN A 58 -1.30 -1.55 -30.86
C ASN A 58 -0.51 -0.29 -30.46
N LEU A 59 -0.73 0.84 -31.14
CA LEU A 59 -0.04 2.10 -30.86
C LEU A 59 -0.69 2.87 -29.70
N PHE A 60 -1.97 2.61 -29.45
CA PHE A 60 -2.65 3.07 -28.24
C PHE A 60 -2.46 2.08 -27.09
N ASP A 61 -2.39 0.76 -27.36
CA ASP A 61 -1.96 -0.23 -26.34
C ASP A 61 -0.52 0.06 -25.86
N ASP A 62 0.43 0.32 -26.75
CA ASP A 62 1.82 0.67 -26.39
C ASP A 62 1.95 2.12 -25.83
N ALA A 63 0.93 2.97 -26.03
CA ALA A 63 0.90 4.31 -25.43
C ALA A 63 0.31 4.28 -24.02
N ASP A 64 -0.62 3.37 -23.73
CA ASP A 64 -1.06 3.07 -22.38
C ASP A 64 0.14 2.56 -21.55
N ASP A 65 0.97 1.67 -22.11
CA ASP A 65 2.25 1.23 -21.50
C ASP A 65 3.24 2.40 -21.28
N LEU A 66 3.16 3.47 -22.08
CA LEU A 66 4.04 4.65 -21.96
C LEU A 66 3.53 5.68 -20.94
N PHE A 67 2.23 5.71 -20.69
CA PHE A 67 1.66 6.49 -19.61
C PHE A 67 1.95 5.84 -18.25
N ASP A 68 2.03 4.50 -18.19
CA ASP A 68 2.51 3.77 -17.01
C ASP A 68 3.97 4.13 -16.67
N ASP A 69 4.89 4.09 -17.64
CA ASP A 69 6.32 4.42 -17.43
C ASP A 69 6.61 5.89 -17.02
N ILE A 70 5.70 6.84 -17.31
CA ILE A 70 5.88 8.28 -17.00
C ILE A 70 5.20 8.67 -15.67
N PHE A 71 4.20 7.91 -15.24
CA PHE A 71 3.46 8.09 -13.98
C PHE A 71 3.63 6.89 -13.04
N ASP A 72 4.80 6.26 -13.09
CA ASP A 72 5.34 5.15 -12.27
C ASP A 72 5.40 5.51 -10.75
N ASP A 73 4.28 5.99 -10.25
CA ASP A 73 3.90 6.34 -8.88
C ASP A 73 2.35 6.23 -8.85
N ASP A 74 1.84 5.04 -9.22
CA ASP A 74 0.62 4.32 -8.79
C ASP A 74 -0.61 5.14 -8.33
N ILE A 75 -0.89 6.29 -8.95
CA ILE A 75 -2.01 7.18 -8.54
C ILE A 75 -3.31 6.93 -9.32
N PHE A 76 -3.30 6.10 -10.37
CA PHE A 76 -4.50 5.84 -11.17
C PHE A 76 -4.96 4.38 -11.10
N ASP A 77 -5.55 4.07 -9.93
CA ASP A 77 -6.66 3.13 -9.68
C ASP A 77 -7.32 2.60 -10.97
N ASP A 78 -6.84 1.44 -11.45
CA ASP A 78 -7.46 0.68 -12.52
C ASP A 78 -8.86 0.25 -12.06
N ASN A 79 -9.88 0.78 -12.73
CA ASN A 79 -11.28 0.52 -12.39
C ASN A 79 -11.71 -0.89 -12.89
N ASP A 80 -11.01 -1.97 -12.53
CA ASP A 80 -11.21 -3.29 -13.15
C ASP A 80 -11.49 -4.45 -12.16
N ASP A 81 -12.64 -4.38 -11.48
CA ASP A 81 -13.39 -5.54 -10.94
C ASP A 81 -12.51 -6.71 -10.38
N ASN A 82 -12.00 -6.53 -9.16
CA ASN A 82 -11.15 -7.49 -8.42
C ASN A 82 -9.71 -7.51 -8.95
N ASP A 83 -9.07 -6.35 -8.75
CA ASP A 83 -7.70 -6.03 -9.12
C ASP A 83 -6.68 -6.81 -8.30
N ASN A 84 -5.54 -7.01 -8.94
CA ASN A 84 -4.49 -7.88 -8.47
C ASN A 84 -3.17 -7.08 -8.50
N ASP A 85 -3.13 -6.04 -7.67
CA ASP A 85 -2.09 -5.01 -7.63
C ASP A 85 -0.76 -5.54 -7.07
N ASP A 86 0.34 -5.08 -7.65
CA ASP A 86 1.73 -5.51 -7.42
C ASP A 86 2.64 -4.27 -7.39
N GLY A 87 3.31 -4.00 -6.27
CA GLY A 87 4.27 -2.88 -6.11
C GLY A 87 5.68 -3.15 -6.64
N GLY A 88 6.06 -4.42 -6.78
CA GLY A 88 7.35 -4.79 -7.38
C GLY A 88 8.53 -4.80 -6.42
N SER A 89 9.40 -3.78 -6.44
CA SER A 89 10.66 -3.81 -5.67
C SER A 89 11.06 -2.48 -5.05
N GLY A 90 10.15 -1.52 -5.10
CA GLY A 90 10.28 -0.17 -4.55
C GLY A 90 9.51 -0.05 -3.24
N ASN A 91 9.53 1.14 -2.67
CA ASN A 91 8.63 1.45 -1.56
C ASN A 91 7.36 2.04 -2.17
N ASP A 92 6.25 1.34 -2.05
CA ASP A 92 5.06 1.61 -2.85
C ASP A 92 3.87 2.04 -1.96
N VAL A 93 2.89 2.71 -2.57
CA VAL A 93 1.63 3.08 -1.91
C VAL A 93 0.46 2.47 -2.67
N LEU A 94 0.01 1.32 -2.21
CA LEU A 94 -1.00 0.51 -2.89
C LEU A 94 -2.38 0.75 -2.27
N ASN A 95 -3.37 1.03 -3.12
CA ASN A 95 -4.72 1.36 -2.71
C ASN A 95 -5.74 0.42 -3.35
N GLY A 96 -6.39 -0.41 -2.54
CA GLY A 96 -7.54 -1.18 -2.94
C GLY A 96 -8.79 -0.34 -3.21
N SER A 97 -9.84 -1.05 -3.57
CA SER A 97 -11.11 -0.53 -4.05
C SER A 97 -12.19 -0.61 -2.95
N GLU A 98 -13.45 -0.62 -3.35
CA GLU A 98 -14.58 -0.88 -2.45
C GLU A 98 -15.08 -2.34 -2.56
N GLN A 99 -14.34 -3.16 -3.30
CA GLN A 99 -14.63 -4.57 -3.58
C GLN A 99 -13.62 -5.48 -2.88
N ARG A 100 -13.61 -6.76 -3.23
CA ARG A 100 -12.54 -7.65 -2.78
C ARG A 100 -11.30 -7.45 -3.65
N ASP A 101 -10.17 -7.20 -3.01
CA ASP A 101 -8.90 -6.99 -3.69
C ASP A 101 -7.83 -8.03 -3.32
N ARG A 102 -6.80 -8.14 -4.16
CA ARG A 102 -5.59 -8.94 -3.89
C ARG A 102 -4.35 -8.09 -4.14
N ILE A 103 -3.73 -7.58 -3.09
CA ILE A 103 -2.63 -6.63 -3.20
C ILE A 103 -1.34 -7.24 -2.67
N LYS A 104 -0.21 -6.95 -3.33
CA LYS A 104 1.13 -7.37 -2.91
C LYS A 104 2.15 -6.25 -3.07
N GLY A 105 2.87 -5.92 -2.01
CA GLY A 105 3.98 -4.95 -2.03
C GLY A 105 5.27 -5.50 -2.65
N PHE A 106 5.55 -6.78 -2.38
CA PHE A 106 6.74 -7.53 -2.78
C PHE A 106 8.03 -7.12 -2.07
N GLY A 107 8.60 -5.97 -2.34
CA GLY A 107 9.90 -5.66 -1.77
C GLY A 107 10.13 -4.18 -1.64
N GLY A 108 10.50 -3.72 -0.45
CA GLY A 108 10.55 -2.31 -0.09
C GLY A 108 9.70 -2.08 1.15
N ASP A 109 9.73 -0.87 1.68
CA ASP A 109 8.85 -0.52 2.80
C ASP A 109 7.54 0.07 2.25
N ASP A 110 6.48 -0.74 2.22
CA ASP A 110 5.24 -0.47 1.52
C ASP A 110 4.13 0.07 2.43
N ILE A 111 3.18 0.79 1.83
CA ILE A 111 1.94 1.21 2.47
C ILE A 111 0.77 0.64 1.68
N ILE A 112 0.01 -0.27 2.29
CA ILE A 112 -1.09 -0.98 1.63
C ILE A 112 -2.41 -0.68 2.34
N TYR A 113 -3.42 -0.23 1.58
CA TYR A 113 -4.78 0.03 2.06
C TYR A 113 -5.80 -0.85 1.33
N GLY A 114 -6.43 -1.83 1.98
CA GLY A 114 -7.51 -2.65 1.41
C GLY A 114 -8.86 -1.92 1.29
N ARG A 115 -9.08 -0.90 2.14
CA ARG A 115 -10.29 -0.07 2.20
C ARG A 115 -11.55 -0.85 2.58
N ASN A 116 -12.50 -1.10 1.67
CA ASN A 116 -13.72 -1.83 1.98
C ASN A 116 -13.72 -3.07 1.12
N GLY A 117 -13.98 -4.24 1.68
CA GLY A 117 -13.75 -5.44 0.91
C GLY A 117 -13.74 -6.67 1.77
N ASN A 118 -13.02 -7.67 1.31
CA ASN A 118 -12.77 -8.91 2.03
C ASN A 118 -11.44 -9.38 1.44
N ASP A 119 -10.39 -8.69 1.83
CA ASP A 119 -9.21 -8.49 1.00
C ASP A 119 -8.12 -9.48 1.34
N THR A 120 -7.17 -9.63 0.42
CA THR A 120 -5.95 -10.40 0.66
C THR A 120 -4.76 -9.50 0.39
N LEU A 121 -4.08 -9.10 1.45
CA LEU A 121 -2.99 -8.12 1.42
C LEU A 121 -1.69 -8.79 1.86
N LYS A 122 -0.60 -8.48 1.18
CA LYS A 122 0.74 -9.03 1.45
C LYS A 122 1.77 -7.92 1.36
N GLY A 123 2.58 -7.76 2.42
CA GLY A 123 3.69 -6.82 2.45
C GLY A 123 4.79 -7.27 1.53
N GLY A 124 5.53 -8.29 1.94
CA GLY A 124 6.63 -8.84 1.16
C GLY A 124 7.91 -8.78 1.97
N ASN A 125 8.98 -8.22 1.42
CA ASN A 125 10.18 -7.96 2.20
C ASN A 125 10.25 -6.47 2.49
N GLY A 126 10.53 -6.09 3.72
CA GLY A 126 10.69 -4.70 4.12
C GLY A 126 9.75 -4.35 5.26
N GLN A 127 9.80 -3.11 5.75
CA GLN A 127 8.97 -2.72 6.88
C GLN A 127 7.64 -2.15 6.39
N ASP A 128 6.62 -3.00 6.37
CA ASP A 128 5.36 -2.68 5.73
C ASP A 128 4.31 -2.13 6.70
N LEU A 129 3.47 -1.22 6.20
CA LEU A 129 2.26 -0.78 6.87
C LEU A 129 1.05 -1.25 6.07
N ILE A 130 0.30 -2.19 6.64
CA ILE A 130 -0.85 -2.78 5.97
C ILE A 130 -2.13 -2.53 6.77
N ASN A 131 -3.14 -1.98 6.12
CA ASN A 131 -4.47 -1.75 6.68
C ASN A 131 -5.53 -2.46 5.83
N GLY A 132 -6.22 -3.45 6.41
CA GLY A 132 -7.34 -4.17 5.78
C GLY A 132 -8.55 -3.28 5.54
N GLY A 133 -8.97 -2.56 6.58
CA GLY A 133 -10.06 -1.59 6.50
C GLY A 133 -11.39 -2.18 6.98
N GLN A 134 -12.44 -2.12 6.18
CA GLN A 134 -13.71 -2.80 6.48
C GLN A 134 -13.81 -4.08 5.67
N GLY A 135 -14.09 -5.19 6.31
CA GLY A 135 -14.06 -6.45 5.61
C GLY A 135 -13.67 -7.55 6.54
N ASN A 136 -13.84 -8.79 6.10
CA ASN A 136 -13.09 -9.88 6.73
C ASN A 136 -11.86 -10.11 5.88
N ASP A 137 -10.74 -9.56 6.35
CA ASP A 137 -9.53 -9.44 5.57
C ASP A 137 -8.50 -10.50 5.96
N THR A 138 -7.57 -10.75 5.05
CA THR A 138 -6.43 -11.66 5.25
C THR A 138 -5.16 -10.89 4.95
N ILE A 139 -4.34 -10.67 5.98
CA ILE A 139 -3.16 -9.81 5.91
C ILE A 139 -1.92 -10.63 6.29
N PHE A 140 -0.87 -10.55 5.48
CA PHE A 140 0.44 -11.14 5.75
C PHE A 140 1.52 -10.05 5.70
N GLY A 141 2.32 -9.92 6.75
CA GLY A 141 3.52 -9.08 6.77
C GLY A 141 4.61 -9.64 5.86
N GLU A 142 4.96 -10.91 6.11
CA GLU A 142 6.00 -11.70 5.44
C GLU A 142 7.40 -11.54 6.07
N GLU A 143 8.35 -10.83 5.46
CA GLU A 143 9.71 -10.68 6.01
C GLU A 143 9.93 -9.26 6.58
N ASP A 144 10.66 -9.15 7.70
CA ASP A 144 11.03 -7.91 8.40
C ASP A 144 9.93 -7.36 9.34
N GLU A 145 10.12 -6.17 9.93
CA GLU A 145 9.29 -5.64 11.01
C GLU A 145 8.04 -4.91 10.47
N ASP A 146 6.85 -5.48 10.66
CA ASP A 146 5.61 -4.99 10.06
C ASP A 146 4.59 -4.38 11.04
N LEU A 147 3.72 -3.53 10.49
CA LEU A 147 2.52 -3.01 11.17
C LEU A 147 1.25 -3.42 10.43
N LEU A 148 0.52 -4.38 11.02
CA LEU A 148 -0.70 -4.95 10.43
C LEU A 148 -1.95 -4.49 11.19
N LEU A 149 -2.92 -3.93 10.48
CA LEU A 149 -4.18 -3.41 11.03
C LEU A 149 -5.38 -4.05 10.32
N GLY A 150 -6.17 -4.87 11.02
CA GLY A 150 -7.42 -5.46 10.49
C GLY A 150 -8.60 -4.47 10.43
N ASP A 151 -8.63 -3.51 11.36
CA ASP A 151 -9.69 -2.48 11.49
C ASP A 151 -11.10 -3.02 11.79
N ILE A 152 -11.99 -3.24 10.81
CA ILE A 152 -13.38 -3.63 11.06
C ILE A 152 -13.74 -4.90 10.28
N GLY A 153 -13.85 -6.00 11.02
CA GLY A 153 -14.50 -7.23 10.61
C GLY A 153 -13.91 -8.39 11.38
N ASP A 154 -14.15 -9.62 10.92
CA ASP A 154 -13.50 -10.79 11.50
C ASP A 154 -12.25 -11.11 10.66
N ASP A 155 -11.08 -10.63 11.11
CA ASP A 155 -9.85 -10.59 10.30
C ASP A 155 -8.86 -11.70 10.63
N HIS A 156 -7.99 -12.01 9.67
CA HIS A 156 -6.83 -12.88 9.88
C HIS A 156 -5.53 -12.13 9.56
N LEU A 157 -4.66 -12.01 10.55
CA LEU A 157 -3.36 -11.32 10.43
C LEU A 157 -2.24 -12.31 10.78
N SER A 158 -1.21 -12.37 9.93
CA SER A 158 0.04 -13.11 10.16
C SER A 158 1.23 -12.15 10.02
N GLY A 159 2.06 -12.02 11.05
CA GLY A 159 3.32 -11.26 10.96
C GLY A 159 4.35 -11.99 10.10
N ASP A 160 4.49 -13.30 10.34
CA ASP A 160 5.48 -14.20 9.74
C ASP A 160 6.90 -14.01 10.35
N ASP A 161 7.91 -13.53 9.62
CA ASP A 161 9.28 -13.40 10.14
C ASP A 161 9.58 -11.94 10.50
N GLY A 162 9.66 -11.57 11.78
CA GLY A 162 9.95 -10.17 12.16
C GLY A 162 9.56 -9.84 13.60
N ASP A 163 9.98 -8.66 14.11
CA ASP A 163 9.41 -8.14 15.36
C ASP A 163 8.13 -7.34 15.03
N ASP A 164 6.98 -8.01 14.96
CA ASP A 164 5.77 -7.43 14.35
C ASP A 164 4.80 -6.75 15.33
N VAL A 165 3.98 -5.85 14.79
CA VAL A 165 2.86 -5.22 15.49
C VAL A 165 1.54 -5.49 14.79
N LEU A 166 0.69 -6.30 15.43
CA LEU A 166 -0.61 -6.69 14.89
C LEU A 166 -1.76 -6.08 15.70
N ASN A 167 -2.74 -5.47 15.03
CA ASN A 167 -3.99 -5.02 15.63
C ASN A 167 -5.21 -5.58 14.90
N GLY A 168 -6.02 -6.40 15.58
CA GLY A 168 -7.24 -6.97 15.00
C GLY A 168 -8.41 -6.00 14.89
N GLY A 169 -8.39 -4.88 15.63
CA GLY A 169 -9.47 -3.90 15.54
C GLY A 169 -10.80 -4.38 16.14
N ARG A 170 -11.85 -4.45 15.32
CA ARG A 170 -13.22 -4.78 15.73
C ARG A 170 -13.73 -6.02 14.99
N GLY A 171 -13.72 -7.16 15.66
CA GLY A 171 -14.63 -8.24 15.33
C GLY A 171 -14.34 -9.48 16.14
N SER A 172 -13.90 -10.54 15.49
CA SER A 172 -13.46 -11.78 16.14
C SER A 172 -12.29 -12.28 15.33
N ASP A 173 -11.12 -11.80 15.72
CA ASP A 173 -9.94 -11.81 14.86
C ASP A 173 -9.01 -12.99 15.21
N ASP A 174 -8.22 -13.44 14.24
CA ASP A 174 -7.17 -14.45 14.42
C ASP A 174 -5.81 -13.85 14.07
N LEU A 175 -5.01 -13.57 15.10
CA LEU A 175 -3.70 -12.94 14.97
C LEU A 175 -2.62 -13.98 15.28
N GLU A 176 -1.69 -14.16 14.34
CA GLU A 176 -0.50 -14.99 14.46
C GLU A 176 0.73 -14.08 14.33
N GLY A 177 1.59 -14.00 15.34
CA GLY A 177 2.81 -13.18 15.32
C GLY A 177 3.81 -13.80 14.36
N GLY A 178 4.54 -14.81 14.83
CA GLY A 178 5.29 -15.68 13.93
C GLY A 178 6.61 -16.09 14.55
N ASP A 179 7.70 -15.86 13.84
CA ASP A 179 9.04 -15.91 14.42
C ASP A 179 9.36 -14.57 15.11
N ASP A 180 10.43 -14.52 15.92
CA ASP A 180 10.86 -13.30 16.65
C ASP A 180 9.83 -12.67 17.63
N ASP A 181 10.07 -11.45 18.13
CA ASP A 181 9.38 -10.87 19.31
C ASP A 181 8.20 -9.94 18.92
N ASP A 182 6.97 -10.43 19.07
CA ASP A 182 5.77 -9.73 18.57
C ASP A 182 4.93 -8.97 19.61
N LEU A 183 4.16 -7.99 19.13
CA LEU A 183 3.07 -7.35 19.87
C LEU A 183 1.71 -7.51 19.16
N LEU A 184 0.81 -8.30 19.77
CA LEU A 184 -0.53 -8.55 19.24
C LEU A 184 -1.59 -7.88 20.12
N ASP A 185 -2.46 -7.05 19.54
CA ASP A 185 -3.65 -6.47 20.18
C ASP A 185 -4.93 -6.87 19.45
N GLY A 186 -5.70 -7.80 20.04
CA GLY A 186 -7.01 -8.20 19.51
C GLY A 186 -8.11 -7.14 19.72
N ALA A 187 -7.83 -6.05 20.45
CA ALA A 187 -8.72 -4.90 20.60
C ALA A 187 -10.16 -5.22 21.06
N SER A 188 -11.16 -5.22 20.17
CA SER A 188 -12.57 -5.39 20.55
C SER A 188 -13.17 -6.61 19.89
N GLY A 189 -13.16 -7.75 20.58
CA GLY A 189 -13.79 -8.90 19.98
C GLY A 189 -13.75 -10.16 20.82
N ARG A 190 -13.95 -11.29 20.13
CA ARG A 190 -13.51 -12.58 20.66
C ARG A 190 -12.37 -13.07 19.78
N ASP A 191 -11.19 -12.72 20.23
CA ASP A 191 -10.01 -12.82 19.40
C ASP A 191 -9.20 -14.06 19.80
N ARG A 192 -8.55 -14.67 18.83
CA ARG A 192 -7.50 -15.66 18.99
C ARG A 192 -6.17 -14.95 18.72
N LEU A 193 -5.25 -15.08 19.67
CA LEU A 193 -3.91 -14.52 19.56
C LEU A 193 -2.93 -15.67 19.78
N ASP A 194 -2.06 -15.90 18.81
CA ASP A 194 -0.95 -16.84 18.85
C ASP A 194 0.33 -16.06 18.62
N GLY A 195 1.19 -15.98 19.64
CA GLY A 195 2.44 -15.24 19.48
C GLY A 195 3.47 -15.96 18.62
N GLY A 196 3.43 -17.29 18.48
CA GLY A 196 4.51 -18.02 17.82
C GLY A 196 5.79 -18.15 18.68
N GLN A 197 6.96 -17.98 18.05
CA GLN A 197 8.28 -18.03 18.70
C GLN A 197 8.57 -16.72 19.46
N GLY A 198 9.78 -16.49 19.97
CA GLY A 198 10.12 -15.24 20.68
C GLY A 198 9.41 -14.95 22.02
N ASP A 199 9.65 -13.74 22.53
CA ASP A 199 9.18 -13.17 23.79
C ASP A 199 8.01 -12.17 23.56
N ASN A 200 6.82 -12.70 23.27
CA ASN A 200 5.70 -11.89 22.76
C ASN A 200 4.84 -11.21 23.82
N THR A 201 4.20 -10.11 23.42
CA THR A 201 3.19 -9.38 24.19
C THR A 201 1.79 -9.54 23.58
N LEU A 202 0.90 -10.25 24.28
CA LEU A 202 -0.47 -10.50 23.81
C LEU A 202 -1.50 -9.69 24.62
N LEU A 203 -2.23 -8.81 23.94
CA LEU A 203 -3.31 -7.98 24.47
C LEU A 203 -4.65 -8.47 23.90
N GLY A 204 -5.30 -9.43 24.56
CA GLY A 204 -6.55 -10.04 24.08
C GLY A 204 -7.82 -9.17 24.20
N GLY A 205 -7.69 -7.84 24.14
CA GLY A 205 -8.83 -6.93 24.05
C GLY A 205 -9.72 -6.77 25.29
N LYS A 206 -10.67 -5.83 25.22
CA LYS A 206 -11.63 -5.57 26.33
C LYS A 206 -12.68 -6.67 26.42
N LYS A 207 -12.40 -7.75 27.15
CA LYS A 207 -13.46 -8.67 27.60
C LYS A 207 -14.44 -7.97 28.55
N LYS A 208 -15.69 -7.77 28.13
CA LYS A 208 -16.84 -7.86 29.05
C LYS A 208 -17.15 -9.34 29.32
N GLY A 209 -16.29 -10.02 30.07
CA GLY A 209 -16.55 -11.41 30.46
C GLY A 209 -15.37 -12.05 31.17
N ASN A 210 -15.58 -12.42 32.44
CA ASN A 210 -14.62 -13.05 33.35
C ASN A 210 -13.56 -13.93 32.66
N TRP A 211 -12.30 -13.49 32.71
CA TRP A 211 -11.15 -14.37 32.54
C TRP A 211 -11.20 -15.46 33.64
N SER A 212 -11.25 -16.73 33.25
CA SER A 212 -11.02 -17.83 34.20
C SER A 212 -9.57 -17.75 34.64
N GLN A 213 -9.34 -17.77 35.96
CA GLN A 213 -8.08 -17.51 36.65
C GLN A 213 -6.96 -18.56 36.41
N GLN A 214 -6.86 -19.20 35.24
CA GLN A 214 -5.91 -20.30 35.03
C GLN A 214 -4.69 -19.98 34.16
N GLU A 215 -4.61 -18.82 33.52
CA GLU A 215 -3.46 -18.46 32.65
C GLU A 215 -2.76 -17.15 33.04
N ALA A 216 -2.98 -16.66 34.27
CA ALA A 216 -2.15 -15.60 34.85
C ALA A 216 -0.83 -16.17 35.39
N HIS A 217 -0.02 -16.79 34.53
CA HIS A 217 1.27 -17.37 34.93
C HIS A 217 2.43 -17.00 34.00
N ARG A 218 2.76 -15.69 33.95
CA ARG A 218 4.16 -15.22 33.97
C ARG A 218 4.26 -13.71 34.20
N ILE A 219 4.10 -13.30 35.45
CA ILE A 219 4.82 -12.14 35.97
C ILE A 219 5.53 -12.63 37.24
N GLU A 220 6.64 -13.36 37.06
CA GLU A 220 7.55 -13.57 38.17
C GLU A 220 8.39 -12.32 38.35
N ASN A 221 8.02 -11.54 39.38
CA ASN A 221 8.93 -10.69 40.12
C ASN A 221 10.29 -11.38 40.26
N LYS A 222 11.31 -10.92 39.53
CA LYS A 222 12.72 -11.15 39.88
C LYS A 222 13.03 -10.39 41.19
N ALA A 223 12.54 -10.92 42.30
CA ALA A 223 13.07 -10.61 43.62
C ALA A 223 14.41 -11.35 43.76
N PHE A 224 15.52 -10.63 43.64
CA PHE A 224 16.84 -11.13 44.02
C PHE A 224 16.85 -11.39 45.54
N PRO A 225 17.18 -12.61 46.02
CA PRO A 225 17.32 -12.87 47.45
C PRO A 225 18.72 -12.50 47.98
N SER A 226 18.67 -11.77 49.12
CA SER A 226 19.65 -11.49 50.19
C SER A 226 21.10 -11.15 49.85
#